data_AF-A0A7K2F4J1-F1
#
_entry.id   AF-A0A7K2F4J1-F1
#
_cell.length_a   1.000
_cell.length_b   1.000
_cell.length_c   1.000
_cell.angle_alpha   90.00
_cell.angle_beta   90.00
_cell.angle_gamma   90.00
#
_symmetry.space_group_name_H-M   'P 1'
#
loop_
_entity.id
_entity.type
_entity.pdbx_description
1 polymer ?
#
loop_
_entity_poly.entity_id
_entity_poly.type
_entity_poly.pdbx_seq_one_letter_code
_entity_poly.pdbx_strand_id
1 'polypeptide(L)'
;MDRTPGGGRAVMGAVGTCFFWSFIGVLGVCLVLVTAFWIWAATAPGRNEDKARADMRAGADAHKERLARAAADGRLTDAELAAEFPPGGPSRGLLAVERKAGSVRLTVGLAGTGPGFLLASATFVDGCYVFDVSLERGGGARVTARESSAGTCGGLTPVFRRPTPHAAPSAPR
;
A
#
# COMPACT_ATOMS: atom_id res chain seq x y z
N MET A 1 58.53 31.52 -70.31
CA MET A 1 58.30 30.07 -70.15
C MET A 1 58.57 29.72 -68.71
N ASP A 2 57.63 28.98 -68.10
CA ASP A 2 57.71 28.27 -66.80
C ASP A 2 57.79 29.10 -65.51
N ARG A 3 57.11 28.78 -64.39
CA ARG A 3 55.99 27.88 -64.09
C ARG A 3 55.55 28.28 -62.67
N THR A 4 54.33 28.75 -62.45
CA THR A 4 53.77 29.01 -61.11
C THR A 4 53.36 27.69 -60.45
N PRO A 5 53.77 27.38 -59.20
CA PRO A 5 53.20 26.24 -58.48
C PRO A 5 51.84 26.66 -57.89
N GLY A 6 50.80 26.02 -58.40
CA GLY A 6 49.42 26.18 -57.92
C GLY A 6 49.27 25.64 -56.50
N GLY A 7 48.82 26.51 -55.60
CA GLY A 7 48.34 26.13 -54.27
C GLY A 7 46.99 25.43 -54.38
N GLY A 8 47.01 24.11 -54.48
CA GLY A 8 45.83 23.26 -54.31
C GLY A 8 45.44 23.16 -52.84
N ARG A 9 44.65 24.12 -52.35
CA ARG A 9 43.92 23.96 -51.09
C ARG A 9 42.80 22.95 -51.33
N ALA A 10 42.95 21.75 -50.77
CA ALA A 10 41.89 20.77 -50.67
C ALA A 10 40.75 21.35 -49.81
N VAL A 11 39.69 21.85 -50.47
CA VAL A 11 38.43 22.21 -49.82
C VAL A 11 37.62 20.92 -49.71
N MET A 12 37.95 20.11 -48.71
CA MET A 12 37.18 18.92 -48.36
C MET A 12 36.81 19.01 -46.88
N GLY A 13 35.75 19.77 -46.60
CA GLY A 13 35.29 19.94 -45.22
C GLY A 13 34.22 21.00 -45.09
N ALA A 14 32.97 20.67 -45.43
CA ALA A 14 31.84 21.53 -45.05
C ALA A 14 30.49 20.80 -45.01
N VAL A 15 30.28 19.78 -45.84
CA VAL A 15 28.94 19.17 -45.98
C VAL A 15 28.66 18.06 -44.96
N GLY A 16 29.70 17.44 -44.39
CA GLY A 16 29.55 16.33 -43.42
C GLY A 16 29.32 16.73 -41.96
N THR A 17 29.55 17.99 -41.59
CA THR A 17 29.54 18.43 -40.18
C THR A 17 28.15 18.85 -39.68
N CYS A 18 27.26 19.31 -40.56
CA CYS A 18 25.89 19.70 -40.16
C CYS A 18 25.03 18.51 -39.74
N PHE A 19 25.08 17.39 -40.46
CA PHE A 19 24.32 16.19 -40.09
C PHE A 19 24.86 15.54 -38.82
N PHE A 20 26.18 15.57 -38.64
CA PHE A 20 26.82 15.01 -37.45
C PHE A 20 26.46 15.79 -36.18
N TRP A 21 26.39 17.13 -36.26
CA TRP A 21 25.94 17.97 -35.14
C TRP A 21 24.47 17.76 -34.79
N SER A 22 23.58 17.66 -35.78
CA SER A 22 22.18 17.31 -35.52
C SER A 22 22.02 15.92 -34.91
N PHE A 23 22.79 14.94 -35.40
CA PHE A 23 22.75 13.57 -34.88
C PHE A 23 23.25 13.48 -33.44
N ILE A 24 24.35 14.18 -33.11
CA ILE A 24 24.84 14.28 -31.72
C ILE A 24 23.82 14.98 -30.83
N GLY A 25 23.17 16.04 -31.32
CA GLY A 25 22.11 16.72 -30.57
C GLY A 25 20.94 15.79 -30.23
N VAL A 26 20.45 15.04 -31.21
CA VAL A 26 19.38 14.05 -31.01
C VAL A 26 19.82 12.93 -30.07
N LEU A 27 21.04 12.40 -30.23
CA LEU A 27 21.58 11.40 -29.31
C LEU A 27 21.72 11.93 -27.89
N GLY A 28 22.16 13.18 -27.73
CA GLY A 28 22.25 13.86 -26.43
C GLY A 28 20.88 13.98 -25.76
N VAL A 29 19.86 14.44 -26.50
CA VAL A 29 18.48 14.52 -26.00
C VAL A 29 17.94 13.13 -25.65
N CYS A 30 18.14 12.13 -26.51
CA CYS A 30 17.77 10.74 -26.22
C CYS A 30 18.45 10.22 -24.94
N LEU A 31 19.74 10.50 -24.75
CA LEU A 31 20.48 10.10 -23.55
C LEU A 31 19.89 10.76 -22.29
N VAL A 32 19.55 12.05 -22.36
CA VAL A 32 18.91 12.77 -21.24
C VAL A 32 17.55 12.17 -20.92
N LEU A 33 16.73 11.87 -21.93
CA LEU A 33 15.41 11.27 -21.72
C LEU A 33 15.52 9.87 -21.12
N VAL A 34 16.45 9.05 -21.62
CA VAL A 34 16.67 7.69 -21.10
C VAL A 34 17.19 7.75 -19.65
N THR A 35 18.14 8.62 -19.35
CA THR A 35 18.67 8.75 -17.97
C THR A 35 17.63 9.29 -17.00
N ALA A 36 16.85 10.31 -17.39
CA ALA A 36 15.72 10.81 -16.60
C ALA A 36 14.67 9.72 -16.36
N PHE A 37 14.36 8.93 -17.40
CA PHE A 37 13.45 7.79 -17.29
C PHE A 37 13.99 6.73 -16.32
N TRP A 38 15.28 6.39 -16.37
CA TRP A 38 15.90 5.44 -15.45
C TRP A 38 15.90 5.93 -13.99
N ILE A 39 16.19 7.21 -13.76
CA ILE A 39 16.14 7.82 -12.41
C ILE A 39 14.70 7.80 -11.89
N TRP A 40 13.73 8.13 -12.75
CA TRP A 40 12.32 8.10 -12.38
C TRP A 40 11.83 6.67 -12.11
N ALA A 41 12.25 5.68 -12.93
CA ALA A 41 11.92 4.27 -12.73
C ALA A 41 12.57 3.70 -11.45
N ALA A 42 13.81 4.10 -11.13
CA ALA A 42 14.51 3.68 -9.91
C ALA A 42 13.88 4.28 -8.64
N THR A 43 13.24 5.45 -8.74
CA THR A 43 12.53 6.09 -7.60
C THR A 43 11.05 5.71 -7.50
N ALA A 44 10.49 5.05 -8.53
CA ALA A 44 9.13 4.52 -8.52
C ALA A 44 8.84 3.49 -7.40
N PRO A 45 9.71 2.51 -7.06
CA PRO A 45 9.39 1.50 -6.04
C PRO A 45 9.13 2.12 -4.66
N GLY A 46 9.96 3.08 -4.21
CA GLY A 46 9.73 3.77 -2.94
C GLY A 46 8.41 4.54 -2.92
N ARG A 47 8.08 5.25 -4.02
CA ARG A 47 6.81 5.99 -4.15
C ARG A 47 5.59 5.07 -4.15
N ASN A 48 5.71 3.85 -4.68
CA ASN A 48 4.61 2.88 -4.72
C ASN A 48 4.39 2.21 -3.37
N GLU A 49 5.47 1.88 -2.65
CA GLU A 49 5.40 1.41 -1.26
C GLU A 49 4.82 2.46 -0.32
N ASP A 50 5.21 3.73 -0.46
CA ASP A 50 4.66 4.83 0.33
C ASP A 50 3.15 4.99 0.10
N LYS A 51 2.71 4.85 -1.15
CA LYS A 51 1.27 4.85 -1.49
C LYS A 51 0.55 3.65 -0.89
N ALA A 52 1.12 2.46 -0.98
CA ALA A 52 0.54 1.26 -0.37
C ALA A 52 0.44 1.41 1.16
N ARG A 53 1.45 1.99 1.81
CA ARG A 53 1.42 2.31 3.25
C ARG A 53 0.39 3.39 3.58
N ALA A 54 0.24 4.40 2.74
CA ALA A 54 -0.78 5.45 2.92
C ALA A 54 -2.20 4.89 2.80
N ASP A 55 -2.44 4.03 1.81
CA ASP A 55 -3.70 3.30 1.61
C ASP A 55 -4.03 2.43 2.83
N MET A 56 -3.05 1.68 3.32
CA MET A 56 -3.18 0.87 4.55
C MET A 56 -3.55 1.72 5.78
N ARG A 57 -2.89 2.88 5.97
CA ARG A 57 -3.20 3.81 7.06
C ARG A 57 -4.61 4.38 6.96
N ALA A 58 -5.02 4.79 5.75
CA ALA A 58 -6.37 5.26 5.50
C ALA A 58 -7.43 4.18 5.80
N GLY A 59 -7.14 2.92 5.44
CA GLY A 59 -7.96 1.78 5.80
C GLY A 59 -8.08 1.59 7.33
N ALA A 60 -6.97 1.67 8.05
CA ALA A 60 -6.95 1.59 9.51
C ALA A 60 -7.78 2.72 10.16
N ASP A 61 -7.67 3.96 9.67
CA ASP A 61 -8.46 5.09 10.15
C ASP A 61 -9.95 4.91 9.88
N ALA A 62 -10.32 4.38 8.71
CA ALA A 62 -11.70 4.07 8.38
C ALA A 62 -12.29 2.99 9.30
N HIS A 63 -11.51 1.93 9.62
CA HIS A 63 -11.92 0.92 10.60
C HIS A 63 -12.05 1.50 12.00
N LYS A 64 -11.14 2.38 12.42
CA LYS A 64 -11.21 3.07 13.71
C LYS A 64 -12.53 3.85 13.85
N GLU A 65 -12.93 4.59 12.82
CA GLU A 65 -14.20 5.31 12.82
C GLU A 65 -15.41 4.38 12.87
N ARG A 66 -15.40 3.30 12.07
CA ARG A 66 -16.52 2.33 12.06
C ARG A 66 -16.65 1.61 13.39
N LEU A 67 -15.53 1.21 14.01
CA LEU A 67 -15.52 0.65 15.36
C LEU A 67 -16.03 1.64 16.41
N ALA A 68 -15.67 2.93 16.30
CA ALA A 68 -16.16 3.95 17.22
C ALA A 68 -17.68 4.14 17.09
N ARG A 69 -18.22 4.09 15.87
CA ARG A 69 -19.66 4.15 15.60
C ARG A 69 -20.39 2.89 16.08
N ALA A 70 -19.83 1.70 15.82
CA ALA A 70 -20.39 0.44 16.28
C ALA A 70 -20.44 0.39 17.81
N ALA A 71 -19.38 0.86 18.48
CA ALA A 71 -19.29 0.89 19.93
C ALA A 71 -20.01 2.09 20.59
N ALA A 72 -20.76 2.90 19.83
CA ALA A 72 -21.44 4.08 20.36
C ALA A 72 -22.55 3.73 21.38
N ASP A 73 -23.17 2.56 21.23
CA ASP A 73 -24.17 2.02 22.16
C ASP A 73 -23.54 1.42 23.44
N GLY A 74 -22.21 1.50 23.58
CA GLY A 74 -21.46 0.96 24.71
C GLY A 74 -21.27 -0.56 24.64
N ARG A 75 -21.57 -1.20 23.50
CA ARG A 75 -21.34 -2.62 23.27
C ARG A 75 -20.58 -2.82 21.96
N LEU A 76 -19.81 -3.88 21.89
CA LEU A 76 -19.16 -4.29 20.65
C LEU A 76 -19.24 -5.81 20.57
N THR A 77 -20.18 -6.29 19.77
CA THR A 77 -20.50 -7.72 19.65
C THR A 77 -19.57 -8.42 18.66
N ASP A 78 -19.40 -9.73 18.81
CA ASP A 78 -18.59 -10.52 17.87
C ASP A 78 -19.19 -10.53 16.46
N ALA A 79 -20.52 -10.38 16.33
CA ALA A 79 -21.19 -10.27 15.05
C ALA A 79 -20.85 -8.97 14.31
N GLU A 80 -20.82 -7.84 15.03
CA GLU A 80 -20.39 -6.55 14.47
C GLU A 80 -18.92 -6.57 14.07
N LEU A 81 -18.06 -7.20 14.89
CA LEU A 81 -16.65 -7.40 14.58
C LEU A 81 -16.44 -8.27 13.33
N ALA A 82 -17.21 -9.34 13.19
CA ALA A 82 -17.14 -10.21 12.02
C ALA A 82 -17.68 -9.54 10.74
N ALA A 83 -18.68 -8.67 10.87
CA ALA A 83 -19.21 -7.88 9.76
C ALA A 83 -18.21 -6.79 9.31
N GLU A 84 -17.50 -6.19 10.25
CA GLU A 84 -16.50 -5.16 10.01
C GLU A 84 -15.20 -5.73 9.40
N PHE A 85 -14.85 -6.97 9.75
CA PHE A 85 -13.66 -7.68 9.25
C PHE A 85 -14.04 -9.04 8.62
N PRO A 86 -14.69 -9.03 7.45
CA PRO A 86 -15.12 -10.27 6.81
C PRO A 86 -13.91 -11.13 6.40
N PRO A 87 -14.00 -12.46 6.55
CA PRO A 87 -12.97 -13.37 6.08
C PRO A 87 -12.87 -13.31 4.55
N GLY A 88 -11.66 -13.05 4.04
CA GLY A 88 -11.40 -12.94 2.61
C GLY A 88 -11.61 -11.54 2.00
N GLY A 89 -11.82 -10.52 2.85
CA GLY A 89 -11.76 -9.11 2.42
C GLY A 89 -10.32 -8.65 2.09
N PRO A 90 -10.12 -7.38 1.71
CA PRO A 90 -8.78 -6.81 1.48
C PRO A 90 -7.92 -6.79 2.74
N SER A 91 -8.54 -6.85 3.91
CA SER A 91 -7.90 -7.20 5.18
C SER A 91 -7.77 -8.72 5.31
N ARG A 92 -6.62 -9.23 5.80
CA ARG A 92 -6.42 -10.66 6.14
C ARG A 92 -7.38 -11.21 7.22
N GLY A 93 -8.33 -10.40 7.66
CA GLY A 93 -9.37 -10.72 8.62
C GLY A 93 -8.94 -10.46 10.06
N LEU A 94 -9.86 -10.70 10.97
CA LEU A 94 -9.66 -10.59 12.40
C LEU A 94 -8.71 -11.70 12.89
N LEU A 95 -7.52 -11.31 13.38
CA LEU A 95 -6.48 -12.26 13.79
C LEU A 95 -6.52 -12.56 15.29
N ALA A 96 -6.92 -11.60 16.12
CA ALA A 96 -7.12 -11.84 17.54
C ALA A 96 -8.14 -10.87 18.14
N VAL A 97 -8.88 -11.35 19.13
CA VAL A 97 -9.77 -10.54 19.96
C VAL A 97 -9.45 -10.85 21.42
N GLU A 98 -9.02 -9.84 22.16
CA GLU A 98 -8.80 -9.91 23.60
C GLU A 98 -9.78 -8.96 24.29
N ARG A 99 -10.74 -9.52 25.04
CA ARG A 99 -11.71 -8.74 25.81
C ARG A 99 -11.22 -8.64 27.26
N LYS A 100 -11.05 -7.41 27.74
CA LYS A 100 -10.82 -7.07 29.15
C LYS A 100 -12.01 -6.27 29.68
N ALA A 101 -12.18 -6.22 30.99
CA ALA A 101 -13.33 -5.56 31.60
C ALA A 101 -13.40 -4.06 31.19
N GLY A 102 -14.28 -3.74 30.24
CA GLY A 102 -14.43 -2.38 29.69
C GLY A 102 -13.50 -2.03 28.52
N SER A 103 -12.68 -2.95 28.02
CA SER A 103 -11.84 -2.73 26.84
C SER A 103 -11.76 -3.95 25.93
N VAL A 104 -11.68 -3.71 24.62
CA VAL A 104 -11.53 -4.74 23.60
C VAL A 104 -10.30 -4.40 22.78
N ARG A 105 -9.33 -5.30 22.79
CA ARG A 105 -8.15 -5.23 21.94
C ARG A 105 -8.35 -6.16 20.75
N LEU A 106 -8.22 -5.61 19.55
CA LEU A 106 -8.41 -6.32 18.29
C LEU A 106 -7.10 -6.27 17.54
N THR A 107 -6.60 -7.42 17.10
CA THR A 107 -5.45 -7.48 16.20
C THR A 107 -5.94 -7.89 14.82
N VAL A 108 -5.62 -7.09 13.81
CA VAL A 108 -6.09 -7.26 12.43
C VAL A 108 -4.90 -7.17 11.49
N GLY A 109 -4.86 -8.07 10.51
CA GLY A 109 -3.95 -7.94 9.38
C GLY A 109 -4.57 -7.06 8.31
N LEU A 110 -3.93 -5.94 7.99
CA LEU A 110 -4.33 -5.05 6.90
C LEU A 110 -3.33 -5.20 5.75
N ALA A 111 -3.83 -5.15 4.52
CA ALA A 111 -3.00 -5.07 3.33
C ALA A 111 -3.35 -3.76 2.60
N GLY A 112 -2.31 -3.02 2.20
CA GLY A 112 -2.43 -1.84 1.36
C GLY A 112 -1.98 -2.13 -0.06
N THR A 113 -2.59 -1.46 -1.03
CA THR A 113 -2.27 -1.63 -2.45
C THR A 113 -1.70 -0.36 -3.05
N GLY A 114 -0.57 -0.48 -3.73
CA GLY A 114 0.07 0.59 -4.48
C GLY A 114 -0.02 0.35 -5.99
N PRO A 115 -0.06 1.41 -6.81
CA PRO A 115 -0.15 1.29 -8.26
C PRO A 115 1.08 0.59 -8.85
N GLY A 116 0.86 -0.36 -9.76
CA GLY A 116 1.91 -0.95 -10.59
C GLY A 116 2.33 -0.02 -11.73
N PHE A 117 3.57 -0.14 -12.23
CA PHE A 117 4.06 0.66 -13.35
C PHE A 117 4.43 -0.20 -14.56
N LEU A 118 3.86 0.13 -15.73
CA LEU A 118 4.04 -0.36 -17.11
C LEU A 118 4.07 -1.88 -17.38
N LEU A 119 4.61 -2.70 -16.48
CA LEU A 119 4.64 -4.17 -16.50
C LEU A 119 4.72 -4.78 -15.08
N ALA A 120 4.98 -3.97 -14.05
CA ALA A 120 5.07 -4.44 -12.67
C ALA A 120 3.68 -4.67 -12.08
N SER A 121 3.51 -5.82 -11.42
CA SER A 121 2.35 -6.12 -10.58
C SER A 121 2.15 -5.03 -9.52
N ALA A 122 0.91 -4.81 -9.08
CA ALA A 122 0.61 -3.94 -7.95
C ALA A 122 1.52 -4.25 -6.76
N THR A 123 1.99 -3.21 -6.08
CA THR A 123 2.79 -3.39 -4.86
C THR A 123 1.85 -3.63 -3.69
N PHE A 124 2.02 -4.76 -3.02
CA PHE A 124 1.25 -5.10 -1.83
C PHE A 124 2.13 -4.90 -0.61
N VAL A 125 1.62 -4.15 0.37
CA VAL A 125 2.27 -4.01 1.68
C VAL A 125 1.33 -4.58 2.71
N ASP A 126 1.81 -5.56 3.46
CA ASP A 126 1.09 -6.11 4.61
C ASP A 126 1.54 -5.40 5.89
N GLY A 127 0.57 -5.07 6.75
CA GLY A 127 0.82 -4.49 8.07
C GLY A 127 -0.10 -5.08 9.13
N CYS A 128 0.38 -5.06 10.37
CA CYS A 128 -0.37 -5.54 11.52
C CYS A 128 -0.89 -4.34 12.30
N TYR A 129 -2.19 -4.28 12.57
CA TYR A 129 -2.78 -3.21 13.35
C TYR A 129 -3.46 -3.74 14.60
N VAL A 130 -3.20 -3.07 15.72
CA VAL A 130 -3.85 -3.32 17.00
C VAL A 130 -4.79 -2.16 17.28
N PHE A 131 -6.08 -2.47 17.39
CA PHE A 131 -7.12 -1.53 17.79
C PHE A 131 -7.46 -1.76 19.26
N ASP A 132 -7.21 -0.76 20.09
CA ASP A 132 -7.65 -0.74 21.48
C ASP A 132 -8.93 0.09 21.56
N VAL A 133 -10.06 -0.58 21.82
CA VAL A 133 -11.39 0.01 22.03
C VAL A 133 -11.64 0.06 23.53
N SER A 134 -11.79 1.25 24.11
CA SER A 134 -12.19 1.45 25.51
C SER A 134 -13.64 1.94 25.54
N LEU A 135 -14.51 1.19 26.22
CA LEU A 135 -15.93 1.52 26.36
C LEU A 135 -16.10 2.41 27.59
N GLU A 136 -16.70 3.59 27.42
CA GLU A 136 -16.91 4.51 28.53
C GLU A 136 -18.24 4.23 29.23
N ARG A 137 -18.21 4.24 30.57
CA ARG A 137 -19.38 3.96 31.42
C ARG A 137 -20.30 5.19 31.42
N GLY A 138 -21.08 5.34 30.36
CA GLY A 138 -21.91 6.51 30.08
C GLY A 138 -22.38 6.63 28.63
N GLY A 139 -21.89 5.75 27.75
CA GLY A 139 -22.15 5.80 26.31
C GLY A 139 -20.95 6.38 25.57
N GLY A 140 -20.65 5.82 24.40
CA GLY A 140 -19.46 6.15 23.62
C GLY A 140 -18.26 5.23 23.85
N ALA A 141 -17.33 5.30 22.90
CA ALA A 141 -16.13 4.47 22.90
C ALA A 141 -14.94 5.26 22.38
N ARG A 142 -13.79 5.10 23.06
CA ARG A 142 -12.51 5.60 22.57
C ARG A 142 -11.81 4.47 21.83
N VAL A 143 -11.58 4.65 20.53
CA VAL A 143 -10.82 3.72 19.71
C VAL A 143 -9.45 4.32 19.40
N THR A 144 -8.40 3.55 19.65
CA THR A 144 -7.03 3.89 19.23
C THR A 144 -6.49 2.79 18.34
N ALA A 145 -5.81 3.16 17.25
CA ALA A 145 -5.18 2.22 16.33
C ALA A 145 -3.67 2.41 16.42
N ARG A 146 -2.92 1.31 16.49
CA ARG A 146 -1.45 1.29 16.46
C ARG A 146 -0.97 0.24 15.50
N GLU A 147 0.00 0.61 14.68
CA GLU A 147 0.74 -0.35 13.87
C GLU A 147 1.65 -1.18 14.80
N SER A 148 1.61 -2.50 14.63
CA SER A 148 2.46 -3.47 15.34
C SER A 148 3.46 -4.08 14.37
N SER A 149 4.55 -4.64 14.90
CA SER A 149 5.56 -5.31 14.07
C SER A 149 4.93 -6.47 13.29
N ALA A 150 5.39 -6.69 12.06
CA ALA A 150 4.84 -7.72 11.17
C ALA A 150 4.86 -9.14 11.80
N GLY A 151 5.83 -9.40 12.69
CA GLY A 151 5.93 -10.66 13.45
C GLY A 151 4.77 -10.90 14.41
N THR A 152 4.07 -9.86 14.88
CA THR A 152 2.89 -10.01 15.75
C THR A 152 1.74 -10.72 15.03
N CYS A 153 1.55 -10.46 13.74
CA CYS A 153 0.49 -11.09 12.97
C CYS A 153 0.84 -12.53 12.54
N GLY A 154 2.12 -12.85 12.35
CA GLY A 154 2.55 -14.19 11.91
C GLY A 154 2.36 -15.31 12.95
N GLY A 155 2.25 -14.95 14.24
CA GLY A 155 2.00 -15.90 15.33
C GLY A 155 0.53 -16.03 15.74
N LEU A 156 -0.37 -15.25 15.13
CA LEU A 156 -1.78 -15.23 15.49
C LEU A 156 -2.60 -16.09 14.52
N THR A 157 -3.33 -17.05 15.07
CA THR A 157 -4.30 -17.85 14.31
C THR A 157 -5.52 -16.99 14.01
N PRO A 158 -6.00 -16.89 12.75
CA PRO A 158 -7.23 -16.17 12.44
C PRO A 158 -8.36 -16.66 13.32
N VAL A 159 -9.14 -15.74 13.90
CA VAL A 159 -10.28 -16.05 14.76
C VAL A 159 -11.42 -16.53 13.88
N PHE A 160 -11.29 -17.71 13.28
CA PHE A 160 -12.38 -18.42 12.63
C PHE A 160 -13.02 -19.35 13.65
N ARG A 161 -13.83 -18.79 14.55
CA ARG A 161 -14.78 -19.61 15.31
C ARG A 161 -16.03 -19.72 14.45
N ARG A 162 -16.29 -20.92 13.90
CA ARG A 162 -17.57 -21.27 13.28
C ARG A 162 -18.70 -20.73 14.17
N PRO A 163 -19.74 -20.06 13.63
CA PRO A 163 -20.94 -19.77 14.39
C PRO A 163 -21.42 -21.08 15.00
N THR A 164 -21.42 -21.19 16.32
CA THR A 164 -22.06 -22.33 16.99
C THR A 164 -23.51 -22.32 16.56
N PRO A 165 -24.04 -23.35 15.89
CA PRO A 165 -25.47 -23.42 15.63
C PRO A 165 -26.14 -23.36 16.99
N HIS A 166 -26.97 -22.33 17.23
CA HIS A 166 -27.82 -22.31 18.40
C HIS A 166 -28.64 -23.60 18.37
N ALA A 167 -28.38 -24.50 19.31
CA ALA A 167 -29.20 -25.68 19.51
C ALA A 167 -30.64 -25.20 19.74
N ALA A 168 -31.54 -25.56 18.83
CA ALA A 168 -32.95 -25.30 18.98
C ALA A 168 -33.42 -25.92 20.31
N PRO A 169 -34.21 -25.19 21.13
CA PRO A 169 -34.71 -25.75 22.37
C PRO A 169 -35.57 -26.98 22.07
N SER A 170 -35.18 -28.13 22.64
CA SER A 170 -35.95 -29.36 22.60
C SER A 170 -37.29 -29.13 23.29
N ALA A 171 -38.38 -29.25 22.53
CA ALA A 171 -39.74 -29.24 23.05
C ALA A 171 -39.96 -30.43 24.00
N PRO A 172 -40.61 -30.24 25.16
CA PRO A 172 -40.99 -31.33 26.04
C PRO A 172 -42.12 -32.16 25.42
N ARG A 173 -42.01 -33.49 25.51
CA ARG A 173 -43.12 -34.43 25.29
C ARG A 173 -43.88 -34.65 26.57
#